data_AF-A0A976QPW6-F1
#
_entry.id   AF-A0A976QPW6-F1
#
_cell.length_a   1.000
_cell.length_b   1.000
_cell.length_c   1.000
_cell.angle_alpha   90.00
_cell.angle_beta   90.00
_cell.angle_gamma   90.00
#
_symmetry.space_group_name_H-M   'P 1'
#
loop_
_entity.id
_entity.type
_entity.pdbx_description
1 polymer ?
#
loop_
_entity_poly.entity_id
_entity_poly.type
_entity_poly.pdbx_seq_one_letter_code
_entity_poly.pdbx_strand_id
1 'polypeptide(L)'
;MRRYQKWPIYATKRMVEIIPNLCLEGKKHTVVANVMFHCLGSGISDSEYNTLFRNDYMETLNHLFNNRMKVENDIKSYEGVKELVFSPFNLKLVNEVSPSIYSTQRDHLISSLEESLKNFSMYYTDVKDNIDLNSLYYSVGVDFVKLIKLLRLEHKLEEIRSDVINDFFKQSMGKREFHKVMEFLQILMAKKEFDLFTPFVTGSIRLAEVLVGVVGTESKTVLEQFYRLIPKELHAQCLNFLRSTDPNTGLLIYDWGYSESELILSGKLDNGCGESQEAYSKLDEAAYDNPILDKVLVNNIASLYSALQTVKTLSKRGIRGSNRNFQNELRSTISAHFEPDLVVISTHRDVFVIDTIIRDSLYKSSLYKLLDFIWSSELTKIGHNIMLNIAKLSCHFEEPFKNYNRIVDLNDKRVKKIKVNGDDGVYETSQFRSTGISRNLNGLLQEYNVGVPPRKKWNNMRPIPIERVKYLSIVARGMLSIEYQLRSQGWMPSSICASSSEEKTKIDVYPSRSNGNQGLNDLFSEKTCNPDSVEISEKTGIFRKN
;
A
#
# COMPACT_ATOMS: atom_id res chain seq x y z
N MET A 1 32.42 3.61 36.54
CA MET A 1 31.60 3.12 37.68
C MET A 1 30.25 3.84 37.66
N ARG A 2 29.14 3.15 37.36
CA ARG A 2 27.79 3.73 37.59
C ARG A 2 27.59 3.80 39.11
N ARG A 3 27.28 4.99 39.66
CA ARG A 3 26.96 5.14 41.09
C ARG A 3 25.74 4.27 41.41
N TYR A 4 25.86 3.35 42.36
CA TYR A 4 24.74 2.59 42.88
C TYR A 4 23.80 3.55 43.61
N GLN A 5 22.61 3.77 43.06
CA GLN A 5 21.57 4.58 43.68
C GLN A 5 20.71 3.67 44.55
N LYS A 6 20.47 4.07 45.80
CA LYS A 6 19.66 3.30 46.77
C LYS A 6 18.35 4.02 47.03
N TRP A 7 17.27 3.27 47.16
CA TRP A 7 15.93 3.77 47.42
C TRP A 7 15.47 3.32 48.81
N PRO A 8 15.03 4.22 49.70
CA PRO A 8 14.52 3.85 51.02
C PRO A 8 13.29 2.94 50.94
N ILE A 9 13.23 1.90 51.79
CA ILE A 9 12.07 1.01 51.95
C ILE A 9 11.53 1.14 53.38
N TYR A 10 10.23 1.35 53.52
CA TYR A 10 9.55 1.52 54.80
C TYR A 10 8.76 0.26 55.17
N ALA A 11 9.48 -0.83 55.44
CA ALA A 11 8.90 -2.17 55.56
C ALA A 11 7.86 -2.36 56.69
N THR A 12 7.90 -1.53 57.73
CA THR A 12 7.03 -1.66 58.91
C THR A 12 5.79 -0.77 58.87
N LYS A 13 5.60 0.02 57.80
CA LYS A 13 4.49 0.95 57.65
C LYS A 13 3.54 0.50 56.54
N ARG A 14 2.27 0.91 56.63
CA ARG A 14 1.29 0.70 55.55
C ARG A 14 1.55 1.65 54.39
N MET A 15 1.12 1.30 53.17
CA MET A 15 1.29 2.18 52.01
C MET A 15 0.59 3.53 52.21
N VAL A 16 -0.60 3.52 52.80
CA VAL A 16 -1.38 4.75 53.07
C VAL A 16 -0.66 5.73 54.00
N GLU A 17 0.26 5.27 54.84
CA GLU A 17 1.04 6.11 55.76
C GLU A 17 2.28 6.73 55.11
N ILE A 18 2.83 6.08 54.08
CA ILE A 18 4.13 6.45 53.49
C ILE A 18 3.99 7.08 52.11
N ILE A 19 3.16 6.50 51.24
CA ILE A 19 3.08 6.88 49.84
C ILE A 19 2.59 8.31 49.68
N PRO A 20 1.58 8.80 50.44
CA PRO A 20 1.14 10.18 50.31
C PRO A 20 2.26 11.20 50.58
N ASN A 21 3.06 10.96 51.62
CA ASN A 21 4.20 11.82 51.97
C ASN A 21 5.30 11.75 50.90
N LEU A 22 5.63 10.54 50.43
CA LEU A 22 6.62 10.37 49.37
C LEU A 22 6.20 11.01 48.04
N CYS A 23 4.90 10.95 47.73
CA CYS A 23 4.30 11.70 46.64
C CYS A 23 4.56 13.18 46.87
N LEU A 24 4.07 13.79 47.97
CA LEU A 24 4.24 15.22 48.28
C LEU A 24 5.70 15.72 48.25
N GLU A 25 6.66 14.87 48.60
CA GLU A 25 8.10 15.16 48.54
C GLU A 25 8.70 15.04 47.13
N GLY A 26 7.93 14.61 46.13
CA GLY A 26 8.40 14.41 44.75
C GLY A 26 9.29 13.16 44.56
N LYS A 27 9.31 12.22 45.51
CA LYS A 27 10.25 11.08 45.52
C LYS A 27 9.78 9.92 44.65
N LYS A 28 9.68 10.16 43.33
CA LYS A 28 9.14 9.23 42.32
C LYS A 28 9.71 7.81 42.39
N HIS A 29 11.04 7.66 42.39
CA HIS A 29 11.70 6.36 42.47
C HIS A 29 11.44 5.64 43.81
N THR A 30 11.33 6.38 44.92
CA THR A 30 11.04 5.82 46.24
C THR A 30 9.59 5.35 46.36
N VAL A 31 8.64 6.05 45.73
CA VAL A 31 7.25 5.58 45.59
C VAL A 31 7.22 4.22 44.90
N VAL A 32 7.89 4.10 43.74
CA VAL A 32 7.95 2.83 43.00
C VAL A 32 8.59 1.73 43.83
N ALA A 33 9.72 2.00 44.49
CA ALA A 33 10.42 1.02 45.31
C ALA A 33 9.53 0.47 46.44
N ASN A 34 8.77 1.33 47.12
CA ASN A 34 7.88 0.90 48.20
C ASN A 34 6.65 0.15 47.67
N VAL A 35 6.00 0.63 46.59
CA VAL A 35 4.86 -0.11 46.01
C VAL A 35 5.30 -1.49 45.52
N MET A 36 6.47 -1.59 44.89
CA MET A 36 7.05 -2.88 44.50
C MET A 36 7.33 -3.77 45.72
N PHE A 37 7.89 -3.22 46.78
CA PHE A 37 8.16 -3.96 48.01
C PHE A 37 6.87 -4.49 48.66
N HIS A 38 5.83 -3.67 48.77
CA HIS A 38 4.55 -4.08 49.35
C HIS A 38 3.79 -5.08 48.46
N CYS A 39 3.98 -5.03 47.14
CA CYS A 39 3.35 -5.97 46.22
C CYS A 39 4.12 -7.31 46.11
N LEU A 40 5.46 -7.27 46.07
CA LEU A 40 6.30 -8.43 45.71
C LEU A 40 7.13 -8.97 46.88
N GLY A 41 7.34 -8.19 47.93
CA GLY A 41 8.25 -8.48 49.03
C GLY A 41 7.77 -9.58 49.99
N SER A 42 6.53 -10.05 49.86
CA SER A 42 5.98 -11.09 50.72
C SER A 42 6.39 -12.51 50.33
N GLY A 43 7.01 -12.75 49.17
CA GLY A 43 7.50 -14.08 48.76
C GLY A 43 6.41 -15.16 48.65
N ILE A 44 5.14 -14.77 48.75
CA ILE A 44 3.99 -15.65 48.90
C ILE A 44 3.08 -15.42 47.69
N SER A 45 2.85 -16.48 46.93
CA SER A 45 1.93 -16.53 45.79
C SER A 45 0.46 -16.68 46.20
N ASP A 46 0.10 -16.35 47.45
CA ASP A 46 -1.27 -16.52 47.96
C ASP A 46 -2.21 -15.40 47.49
N SER A 47 -3.43 -15.81 47.16
CA SER A 47 -4.55 -14.93 46.77
C SER A 47 -4.92 -13.91 47.87
N GLU A 48 -4.72 -14.26 49.15
CA GLU A 48 -5.05 -13.38 50.28
C GLU A 48 -4.13 -12.14 50.34
N TYR A 49 -2.83 -12.31 50.13
CA TYR A 49 -1.88 -11.19 50.19
C TYR A 49 -2.07 -10.20 49.04
N ASN A 50 -2.49 -10.71 47.88
CA ASN A 50 -2.91 -9.87 46.76
C ASN A 50 -4.11 -9.00 47.12
N THR A 51 -5.07 -9.55 47.86
CA THR A 51 -6.26 -8.80 48.31
C THR A 51 -5.86 -7.69 49.28
N LEU A 52 -4.96 -7.97 50.23
CA LEU A 52 -4.45 -6.97 51.18
C LEU A 52 -3.72 -5.82 50.49
N PHE A 53 -2.80 -6.12 49.57
CA PHE A 53 -2.10 -5.10 48.79
C PHE A 53 -3.08 -4.23 48.01
N ARG A 54 -4.05 -4.84 47.32
CA ARG A 54 -5.04 -4.12 46.50
C ARG A 54 -5.87 -3.17 47.35
N ASN A 55 -6.35 -3.64 48.51
CA ASN A 55 -7.13 -2.81 49.43
C ASN A 55 -6.30 -1.65 49.99
N ASP A 56 -5.05 -1.89 50.39
CA ASP A 56 -4.15 -0.86 50.92
C ASP A 56 -3.78 0.17 49.85
N TYR A 57 -3.61 -0.25 48.59
CA TYR A 57 -3.36 0.64 47.47
C TYR A 57 -4.60 1.49 47.15
N MET A 58 -5.80 0.90 47.15
CA MET A 58 -7.06 1.64 47.00
C MET A 58 -7.29 2.66 48.12
N GLU A 59 -7.01 2.28 49.37
CA GLU A 59 -7.09 3.19 50.52
C GLU A 59 -6.11 4.35 50.38
N THR A 60 -4.89 4.08 49.90
CA THR A 60 -3.88 5.10 49.57
C THR A 60 -4.38 6.08 48.51
N LEU A 61 -4.99 5.58 47.42
CA LEU A 61 -5.57 6.42 46.38
C LEU A 61 -6.71 7.28 46.92
N ASN A 62 -7.64 6.68 47.69
CA ASN A 62 -8.73 7.42 48.32
C ASN A 62 -8.18 8.51 49.23
N HIS A 63 -7.18 8.20 50.06
CA HIS A 63 -6.55 9.18 50.95
C HIS A 63 -5.91 10.37 50.20
N LEU A 64 -5.22 10.11 49.09
CA LEU A 64 -4.57 11.15 48.27
C LEU A 64 -5.58 12.09 47.58
N PHE A 65 -6.63 11.52 47.01
CA PHE A 65 -7.56 12.23 46.12
C PHE A 65 -8.85 12.67 46.81
N ASN A 66 -9.12 12.24 48.05
CA ASN A 66 -10.28 12.71 48.80
C ASN A 66 -10.04 14.15 49.29
N ASN A 67 -11.07 14.99 49.16
CA ASN A 67 -11.02 16.44 49.40
C ASN A 67 -10.62 16.84 50.83
N ARG A 68 -10.60 15.90 51.80
CA ARG A 68 -10.19 16.17 53.19
C ARG A 68 -8.73 16.65 53.31
N MET A 69 -7.84 16.17 52.43
CA MET A 69 -6.44 16.62 52.38
C MET A 69 -6.26 18.07 51.91
N LYS A 70 -7.27 18.69 51.26
CA LYS A 70 -7.22 20.13 50.92
C LYS A 70 -7.39 21.02 52.14
N VAL A 71 -7.94 20.51 53.24
CA VAL A 71 -8.29 21.29 54.44
C VAL A 71 -7.21 21.22 55.51
N GLU A 72 -6.47 20.11 55.61
CA GLU A 72 -5.47 19.91 56.67
C GLU A 72 -4.05 20.41 56.32
N ASN A 73 -3.74 20.60 55.04
CA ASN A 73 -2.43 21.04 54.60
C ASN A 73 -2.53 22.39 53.86
N ASP A 74 -2.35 23.48 54.60
CA ASP A 74 -2.06 24.86 54.10
C ASP A 74 -0.75 24.95 53.28
N ILE A 75 -0.16 23.81 52.95
CA ILE A 75 1.00 23.67 52.11
C ILE A 75 0.48 23.83 50.69
N LYS A 76 0.93 24.89 49.99
CA LYS A 76 0.84 25.06 48.54
C LYS A 76 1.01 23.70 47.86
N SER A 77 -0.11 23.01 47.58
CA SER A 77 -0.05 21.68 47.02
C SER A 77 0.45 21.88 45.61
N TYR A 78 1.71 21.53 45.36
CA TYR A 78 2.24 21.53 44.02
C TYR A 78 1.30 20.65 43.18
N GLU A 79 0.60 21.27 42.25
CA GLU A 79 -0.27 20.58 41.30
C GLU A 79 0.53 19.43 40.67
N GLY A 80 -0.07 18.23 40.68
CA GLY A 80 0.48 17.07 39.99
C GLY A 80 1.38 16.12 40.77
N VAL A 81 1.64 16.42 42.04
CA VAL A 81 2.56 15.63 42.87
C VAL A 81 1.89 14.38 43.46
N LYS A 82 0.55 14.37 43.54
CA LYS A 82 -0.25 13.23 44.03
C LYS A 82 -0.23 12.07 43.03
N GLU A 83 -0.26 12.39 41.74
CA GLU A 83 -0.28 11.46 40.62
C GLU A 83 0.98 10.59 40.55
N LEU A 84 2.05 10.96 41.28
CA LEU A 84 3.23 10.11 41.44
C LEU A 84 2.90 8.73 42.01
N VAL A 85 1.76 8.56 42.70
CA VAL A 85 1.26 7.24 43.15
C VAL A 85 1.09 6.24 42.01
N PHE A 86 0.86 6.72 40.78
CA PHE A 86 0.73 5.91 39.58
C PHE A 86 2.07 5.58 38.91
N SER A 87 3.19 6.16 39.36
CA SER A 87 4.54 5.90 38.82
C SER A 87 4.94 4.42 38.69
N PRO A 88 4.44 3.47 39.51
CA PRO A 88 4.71 2.03 39.31
C PRO A 88 4.25 1.48 37.95
N PHE A 89 3.34 2.14 37.24
CA PHE A 89 2.96 1.79 35.88
C PHE A 89 4.03 2.16 34.84
N ASN A 90 4.97 3.04 35.16
CA ASN A 90 6.08 3.39 34.29
C ASN A 90 7.15 2.30 34.32
N LEU A 91 7.11 1.37 33.37
CA LEU A 91 8.03 0.22 33.35
C LEU A 91 9.51 0.62 33.21
N LYS A 92 9.81 1.77 32.59
CA LYS A 92 11.18 2.29 32.56
C LYS A 92 11.66 2.59 33.98
N LEU A 93 10.81 3.24 34.78
CA LEU A 93 11.12 3.57 36.16
C LEU A 93 11.21 2.31 37.04
N VAL A 94 10.33 1.33 36.85
CA VAL A 94 10.41 0.02 37.53
C VAL A 94 11.76 -0.65 37.26
N ASN A 95 12.24 -0.62 36.02
CA ASN A 95 13.53 -1.19 35.65
C ASN A 95 14.73 -0.37 36.14
N GLU A 96 14.57 0.94 36.37
CA GLU A 96 15.59 1.76 37.04
C GLU A 96 15.69 1.43 38.54
N VAL A 97 14.55 1.19 39.19
CA VAL A 97 14.46 0.86 40.61
C VAL A 97 14.92 -0.58 40.88
N SER A 98 14.50 -1.53 40.06
CA SER A 98 14.90 -2.94 40.14
C SER A 98 15.30 -3.46 38.75
N PRO A 99 16.57 -3.28 38.35
CA PRO A 99 17.06 -3.73 37.04
C PRO A 99 16.98 -5.25 36.84
N SER A 100 16.95 -6.01 37.94
CA SER A 100 16.93 -7.47 37.95
C SER A 100 15.53 -8.06 38.17
N ILE A 101 14.46 -7.25 38.09
CA ILE A 101 13.09 -7.74 38.24
C ILE A 101 12.75 -8.77 37.16
N TYR A 102 12.21 -9.93 37.56
CA TYR A 102 11.75 -10.94 36.61
C TYR A 102 10.48 -10.49 35.88
N SER A 103 10.28 -10.95 34.65
CA SER A 103 9.08 -10.63 33.86
C SER A 103 7.79 -11.03 34.59
N THR A 104 7.76 -12.22 35.20
CA THR A 104 6.62 -12.72 35.97
C THR A 104 6.25 -11.82 37.15
N GLN A 105 7.25 -11.29 37.86
CA GLN A 105 7.03 -10.34 38.97
C GLN A 105 6.51 -9.00 38.46
N ARG A 106 7.02 -8.53 37.31
CA ARG A 106 6.54 -7.32 36.66
C ARG A 106 5.08 -7.47 36.24
N ASP A 107 4.74 -8.58 35.59
CA ASP A 107 3.38 -8.87 35.14
C ASP A 107 2.42 -8.98 36.33
N HIS A 108 2.87 -9.60 37.42
CA HIS A 108 2.11 -9.67 38.66
C HIS A 108 1.85 -8.30 39.29
N LEU A 109 2.89 -7.46 39.42
CA LEU A 109 2.77 -6.09 39.91
C LEU A 109 1.75 -5.30 39.08
N ILE A 110 1.88 -5.32 37.76
CA ILE A 110 1.00 -4.59 36.86
C ILE A 110 -0.44 -5.11 36.97
N SER A 111 -0.65 -6.43 37.00
CA SER A 111 -1.98 -7.04 37.16
C SER A 111 -2.66 -6.61 38.47
N SER A 112 -1.93 -6.67 39.60
CA SER A 112 -2.45 -6.27 40.90
C SER A 112 -2.77 -4.77 40.98
N LEU A 113 -1.94 -3.93 40.37
CA LEU A 113 -2.22 -2.49 40.27
C LEU A 113 -3.45 -2.21 39.39
N GLU A 114 -3.57 -2.85 38.22
CA GLU A 114 -4.71 -2.67 37.31
C GLU A 114 -6.04 -3.07 37.94
N GLU A 115 -6.06 -4.18 38.67
CA GLU A 115 -7.25 -4.61 39.38
C GLU A 115 -7.62 -3.63 40.51
N SER A 116 -6.63 -3.10 41.23
CA SER A 116 -6.82 -2.05 42.22
C SER A 116 -7.42 -0.78 41.60
N LEU A 117 -6.94 -0.35 40.43
CA LEU A 117 -7.48 0.82 39.73
C LEU A 117 -8.91 0.61 39.23
N LYS A 118 -9.23 -0.59 38.72
CA LYS A 118 -10.60 -0.94 38.30
C LYS A 118 -11.56 -0.89 39.47
N ASN A 119 -11.17 -1.47 40.60
CA ASN A 119 -12.00 -1.44 41.81
C ASN A 119 -12.13 -0.01 42.35
N PHE A 120 -11.03 0.74 42.39
CA PHE A 120 -11.05 2.14 42.80
C PHE A 120 -12.01 2.98 41.94
N SER A 121 -11.96 2.84 40.62
CA SER A 121 -12.82 3.61 39.71
C SER A 121 -14.30 3.23 39.78
N MET A 122 -14.61 2.00 40.20
CA MET A 122 -15.98 1.55 40.44
C MET A 122 -16.54 2.03 41.79
N TYR A 123 -15.75 2.01 42.87
CA TYR A 123 -16.23 2.29 44.22
C TYR A 123 -16.07 3.76 44.65
N TYR A 124 -15.12 4.50 44.08
CA TYR A 124 -14.80 5.88 44.47
C TYR A 124 -15.00 6.87 43.31
N THR A 125 -16.23 6.92 42.78
CA THR A 125 -16.59 7.70 41.58
C THR A 125 -16.31 9.20 41.73
N ASP A 126 -16.57 9.77 42.90
CA ASP A 126 -16.41 11.22 43.13
C ASP A 126 -14.95 11.58 43.43
N VAL A 127 -14.19 10.63 43.98
CA VAL A 127 -12.80 10.83 44.40
C VAL A 127 -11.87 10.76 43.18
N LYS A 128 -12.12 9.83 42.26
CA LYS A 128 -11.31 9.68 41.04
C LYS A 128 -11.34 10.94 40.16
N ASP A 129 -12.40 11.75 40.25
CA ASP A 129 -12.54 12.97 39.47
C ASP A 129 -11.55 14.07 39.90
N ASN A 130 -10.93 13.94 41.09
CA ASN A 130 -9.86 14.82 41.54
C ASN A 130 -8.47 14.50 40.92
N ILE A 131 -8.36 13.46 40.08
CA ILE A 131 -7.10 13.09 39.40
C ILE A 131 -6.85 14.07 38.25
N ASP A 132 -5.66 14.69 38.18
CA ASP A 132 -5.24 15.51 37.04
C ASP A 132 -4.63 14.63 35.92
N LEU A 133 -5.21 14.71 34.72
CA LEU A 133 -4.76 13.92 33.56
C LEU A 133 -3.34 14.31 33.09
N ASN A 134 -2.96 15.59 33.22
CA ASN A 134 -1.67 16.05 32.76
C ASN A 134 -0.54 15.50 33.64
N SER A 135 -0.75 15.55 34.96
CA SER A 135 0.19 15.03 35.94
C SER A 135 0.23 13.50 35.98
N LEU A 136 -0.90 12.86 35.67
CA LEU A 136 -0.95 11.43 35.43
C LEU A 136 0.02 11.06 34.29
N TYR A 137 -0.01 11.78 33.17
CA TYR A 137 0.92 11.56 32.06
C TYR A 137 2.39 11.72 32.49
N TYR A 138 2.76 12.78 33.20
CA TYR A 138 4.15 12.96 33.66
C TYR A 138 4.60 11.89 34.67
N SER A 139 3.65 11.28 35.37
CA SER A 139 3.92 10.18 36.30
C SER A 139 4.16 8.88 35.54
N VAL A 140 3.31 8.51 34.59
CA VAL A 140 3.33 7.17 33.97
C VAL A 140 3.88 7.10 32.55
N GLY A 141 3.88 8.20 31.80
CA GLY A 141 4.29 8.27 30.40
C GLY A 141 3.22 7.75 29.44
N VAL A 142 3.64 7.09 28.36
CA VAL A 142 2.75 6.60 27.28
C VAL A 142 1.68 5.61 27.75
N ASP A 143 1.88 4.94 28.89
CA ASP A 143 0.89 4.02 29.46
C ASP A 143 -0.32 4.75 30.09
N PHE A 144 -0.31 6.08 30.15
CA PHE A 144 -1.42 6.86 30.72
C PHE A 144 -2.75 6.64 29.99
N VAL A 145 -2.72 6.34 28.69
CA VAL A 145 -3.91 6.03 27.87
C VAL A 145 -4.67 4.84 28.44
N LYS A 146 -3.94 3.82 28.91
CA LYS A 146 -4.52 2.65 29.57
C LYS A 146 -5.16 3.04 30.90
N LEU A 147 -4.48 3.90 31.68
CA LEU A 147 -4.99 4.36 32.97
C LEU A 147 -6.25 5.21 32.83
N ILE A 148 -6.37 6.05 31.77
CA ILE A 148 -7.61 6.79 31.48
C ILE A 148 -8.81 5.83 31.40
N LYS A 149 -8.66 4.71 30.68
CA LYS A 149 -9.73 3.69 30.54
C LYS A 149 -10.00 2.96 31.86
N LEU A 150 -8.96 2.54 32.57
CA LEU A 150 -9.11 1.82 33.85
C LEU A 150 -9.77 2.69 34.92
N LEU A 151 -9.45 3.98 34.93
CA LEU A 151 -9.99 4.97 35.86
C LEU A 151 -11.30 5.60 35.38
N ARG A 152 -11.76 5.30 34.15
CA ARG A 152 -12.96 5.88 33.53
C ARG A 152 -12.93 7.41 33.58
N LEU A 153 -11.87 7.99 33.01
CA LEU A 153 -11.60 9.43 32.99
C LEU A 153 -11.79 10.05 31.60
N GLU A 154 -12.47 9.37 30.68
CA GLU A 154 -12.74 9.87 29.34
C GLU A 154 -13.57 11.16 29.35
N HIS A 155 -14.37 11.40 30.40
CA HIS A 155 -15.10 12.67 30.56
C HIS A 155 -14.17 13.87 30.74
N LYS A 156 -12.94 13.68 31.25
CA LYS A 156 -11.98 14.75 31.55
C LYS A 156 -11.02 15.13 30.41
N LEU A 157 -11.15 14.52 29.23
CA LEU A 157 -10.19 14.71 28.11
C LEU A 157 -10.02 16.17 27.64
N GLU A 158 -11.00 17.04 27.89
CA GLU A 158 -10.91 18.46 27.56
C GLU A 158 -9.90 19.21 28.41
N GLU A 159 -9.49 18.65 29.56
CA GLU A 159 -8.50 19.21 30.48
C GLU A 159 -7.05 18.88 30.05
N ILE A 160 -6.85 18.05 29.03
CA ILE A 160 -5.50 17.67 28.56
C ILE A 160 -4.87 18.87 27.84
N ARG A 161 -3.66 19.22 28.28
CA ARG A 161 -2.86 20.29 27.67
C ARG A 161 -2.20 19.85 26.37
N SER A 162 -1.94 20.81 25.50
CA SER A 162 -1.33 20.56 24.19
C SER A 162 0.08 19.99 24.27
N ASP A 163 0.86 20.36 25.29
CA ASP A 163 2.21 19.84 25.51
C ASP A 163 2.22 18.34 25.83
N VAL A 164 1.25 17.87 26.62
CA VAL A 164 1.05 16.44 26.93
C VAL A 164 0.70 15.64 25.67
N ILE A 165 -0.23 16.15 24.85
CA ILE A 165 -0.60 15.51 23.57
C ILE A 165 0.62 15.42 22.66
N ASN A 166 1.34 16.53 22.49
CA ASN A 166 2.51 16.60 21.63
C ASN A 166 3.61 15.64 22.08
N ASP A 167 3.92 15.60 23.37
CA ASP A 167 4.95 14.72 23.91
C ASP A 167 4.53 13.24 23.78
N PHE A 168 3.25 12.90 24.00
CA PHE A 168 2.76 11.55 23.78
C PHE A 168 2.97 11.06 22.34
N PHE A 169 2.51 11.84 21.36
CA PHE A 169 2.66 11.46 19.94
C PHE A 169 4.13 11.43 19.54
N LYS A 170 4.94 12.39 19.99
CA LYS A 170 6.39 12.39 19.75
C LYS A 170 7.09 11.15 20.31
N GLN A 171 6.70 10.69 21.49
CA GLN A 171 7.30 9.52 22.11
C GLN A 171 6.82 8.19 21.52
N SER A 172 5.60 8.15 20.98
CA SER A 172 4.94 6.91 20.53
C SER A 172 5.06 6.68 19.02
N MET A 173 5.13 7.74 18.22
CA MET A 173 5.31 7.66 16.77
C MET A 173 6.69 7.09 16.43
N GLY A 174 6.72 6.09 15.54
CA GLY A 174 7.96 5.44 15.08
C GLY A 174 8.51 4.32 15.99
N LYS A 175 7.81 3.97 17.08
CA LYS A 175 8.15 2.81 17.93
C LYS A 175 7.21 1.62 17.67
N ARG A 176 7.55 0.45 18.22
CA ARG A 176 6.69 -0.76 18.21
C ARG A 176 5.34 -0.58 18.93
N GLU A 177 5.06 0.59 19.50
CA GLU A 177 3.89 0.89 20.33
C GLU A 177 2.77 1.61 19.56
N PHE A 178 2.69 1.42 18.24
CA PHE A 178 1.70 2.11 17.41
C PHE A 178 0.24 1.85 17.82
N HIS A 179 -0.04 0.71 18.46
CA HIS A 179 -1.35 0.43 19.04
C HIS A 179 -1.78 1.50 20.08
N LYS A 180 -0.84 2.04 20.88
CA LYS A 180 -1.12 3.12 21.84
C LYS A 180 -1.50 4.42 21.15
N VAL A 181 -0.88 4.70 20.00
CA VAL A 181 -1.23 5.85 19.14
C VAL A 181 -2.68 5.74 18.68
N MET A 182 -3.07 4.57 18.17
CA MET A 182 -4.44 4.31 17.73
C MET A 182 -5.46 4.40 18.87
N GLU A 183 -5.13 3.85 20.04
CA GLU A 183 -6.00 3.93 21.21
C GLU A 183 -6.19 5.38 21.68
N PHE A 184 -5.13 6.18 21.74
CA PHE A 184 -5.25 7.56 22.16
C PHE A 184 -5.99 8.40 21.11
N LEU A 185 -5.73 8.14 19.82
CA LEU A 185 -6.47 8.76 18.73
C LEU A 185 -7.97 8.48 18.85
N GLN A 186 -8.37 7.23 19.09
CA GLN A 186 -9.76 6.86 19.29
C GLN A 186 -10.41 7.64 20.43
N ILE A 187 -9.70 7.78 21.55
CA ILE A 187 -10.16 8.53 22.73
C ILE A 187 -10.33 10.01 22.41
N LEU A 188 -9.35 10.64 21.75
CA LEU A 188 -9.42 12.05 21.37
C LEU A 188 -10.53 12.33 20.36
N MET A 189 -10.78 11.39 19.44
CA MET A 189 -11.78 11.55 18.39
C MET A 189 -13.22 11.35 18.86
N ALA A 190 -13.45 10.71 20.00
CA ALA A 190 -14.79 10.37 20.49
C ALA A 190 -15.67 11.58 20.87
N LYS A 191 -15.12 12.80 20.91
CA LYS A 191 -15.78 13.96 21.54
C LYS A 191 -16.03 15.18 20.66
N LYS A 192 -15.50 15.24 19.44
CA LYS A 192 -15.69 16.43 18.58
C LYS A 192 -15.82 16.04 17.11
N GLU A 193 -16.44 16.93 16.35
CA GLU A 193 -16.21 16.98 14.91
C GLU A 193 -14.80 17.52 14.68
N PHE A 194 -13.97 16.76 13.95
CA PHE A 194 -12.62 17.16 13.61
C PHE A 194 -12.54 17.34 12.10
N ASP A 195 -11.73 18.29 11.65
CA ASP A 195 -11.16 18.27 10.31
C ASP A 195 -9.69 17.79 10.38
N LEU A 196 -9.09 17.49 9.23
CA LEU A 196 -7.73 16.94 9.18
C LEU A 196 -6.67 17.90 9.72
N PHE A 197 -6.92 19.21 9.68
CA PHE A 197 -5.96 20.29 9.93
C PHE A 197 -6.22 21.06 11.23
N THR A 198 -7.30 20.78 11.93
CA THR A 198 -7.60 21.35 13.24
C THR A 198 -6.86 20.56 14.33
N PRO A 199 -6.12 21.23 15.22
CA PRO A 199 -5.43 20.56 16.31
C PRO A 199 -6.42 20.04 17.35
N PHE A 200 -6.13 18.91 17.99
CA PHE A 200 -7.01 18.32 19.02
C PHE A 200 -7.29 19.29 20.18
N VAL A 201 -6.25 20.02 20.58
CA VAL A 201 -6.27 21.13 21.53
C VAL A 201 -5.41 22.26 20.95
N THR A 202 -5.74 23.53 21.18
CA THR A 202 -4.94 24.64 20.64
C THR A 202 -3.44 24.49 20.97
N GLY A 203 -2.61 24.48 19.93
CA GLY A 203 -1.16 24.26 20.02
C GLY A 203 -0.71 22.80 20.03
N SER A 204 -1.63 21.83 19.92
CA SER A 204 -1.28 20.41 19.78
C SER A 204 -1.11 20.00 18.31
N ILE A 205 -0.64 18.78 18.10
CA ILE A 205 -0.64 18.07 16.82
C ILE A 205 -2.06 17.98 16.24
N ARG A 206 -2.15 17.88 14.91
CA ARG A 206 -3.38 17.71 14.12
C ARG A 206 -3.45 16.29 13.61
N LEU A 207 -4.63 15.91 13.12
CA LEU A 207 -4.82 14.58 12.52
C LEU A 207 -3.94 14.37 11.28
N ALA A 208 -3.63 15.44 10.53
CA ALA A 208 -2.70 15.41 9.40
C ALA A 208 -1.31 14.87 9.79
N GLU A 209 -0.70 15.37 10.87
CA GLU A 209 0.61 14.85 11.28
C GLU A 209 0.53 13.43 11.83
N VAL A 210 -0.62 13.05 12.43
CA VAL A 210 -0.85 11.65 12.81
C VAL A 210 -0.88 10.75 11.57
N LEU A 211 -1.59 11.16 10.51
CA LEU A 211 -1.61 10.46 9.23
C LEU A 211 -0.21 10.36 8.60
N VAL A 212 0.61 11.41 8.67
CA VAL A 212 2.02 11.35 8.22
C VAL A 212 2.78 10.29 9.00
N GLY A 213 2.60 10.22 10.32
CA GLY A 213 3.20 9.19 11.16
C GLY A 213 2.74 7.77 10.80
N VAL A 214 1.43 7.60 10.52
CA VAL A 214 0.84 6.33 10.04
C VAL A 214 1.45 5.91 8.71
N VAL A 215 1.48 6.81 7.73
CA VAL A 215 2.01 6.54 6.40
C VAL A 215 3.50 6.23 6.45
N GLY A 216 4.25 6.94 7.30
CA GLY A 216 5.67 6.68 7.53
C GLY A 216 5.99 5.30 8.12
N THR A 217 4.99 4.55 8.61
CA THR A 217 5.20 3.14 9.00
C THR A 217 5.23 2.18 7.81
N GLU A 218 4.76 2.60 6.63
CA GLU A 218 4.56 1.76 5.44
C GLU A 218 3.84 0.43 5.73
N SER A 219 2.95 0.43 6.74
CA SER A 219 2.18 -0.74 7.17
C SER A 219 0.72 -0.62 6.78
N LYS A 220 0.28 -1.47 5.85
CA LYS A 220 -1.12 -1.52 5.41
C LYS A 220 -2.09 -1.74 6.58
N THR A 221 -1.77 -2.64 7.51
CA THR A 221 -2.60 -2.92 8.69
C THR A 221 -2.80 -1.69 9.56
N VAL A 222 -1.74 -0.90 9.75
CA VAL A 222 -1.80 0.34 10.54
C VAL A 222 -2.63 1.39 9.81
N LEU A 223 -2.44 1.53 8.50
CA LEU A 223 -3.22 2.45 7.67
C LEU A 223 -4.71 2.08 7.63
N GLU A 224 -5.04 0.80 7.52
CA GLU A 224 -6.43 0.30 7.61
C GLU A 224 -7.05 0.57 8.98
N GLN A 225 -6.31 0.35 10.06
CA GLN A 225 -6.77 0.68 11.41
C GLN A 225 -7.05 2.19 11.56
N PHE A 226 -6.18 3.03 11.01
CA PHE A 226 -6.40 4.49 10.99
C PHE A 226 -7.71 4.84 10.28
N TYR A 227 -7.93 4.32 9.06
CA TYR A 227 -9.15 4.58 8.30
C TYR A 227 -10.43 4.04 8.95
N ARG A 228 -10.35 2.97 9.75
CA ARG A 228 -11.47 2.47 10.55
C ARG A 228 -11.80 3.36 11.75
N LEU A 229 -10.81 4.08 12.28
CA LEU A 229 -10.99 4.95 13.44
C LEU A 229 -11.54 6.34 13.06
N ILE A 230 -11.14 6.87 11.90
CA ILE A 230 -11.56 8.20 11.47
C ILE A 230 -12.95 8.17 10.79
N PRO A 231 -13.78 9.21 10.99
CA PRO A 231 -15.05 9.39 10.26
C PRO A 231 -14.86 9.34 8.74
N LYS A 232 -15.87 8.83 8.02
CA LYS A 232 -15.83 8.66 6.56
C LYS A 232 -15.67 9.99 5.82
N GLU A 233 -16.18 11.06 6.40
CA GLU A 233 -16.11 12.43 5.90
C GLU A 233 -14.65 12.91 5.79
N LEU A 234 -13.75 12.37 6.62
CA LEU A 234 -12.32 12.71 6.60
C LEU A 234 -11.53 11.90 5.57
N HIS A 235 -12.07 10.81 5.03
CA HIS A 235 -11.35 9.95 4.09
C HIS A 235 -10.93 10.72 2.83
N ALA A 236 -11.83 11.55 2.29
CA ALA A 236 -11.55 12.41 1.15
C ALA A 236 -10.48 13.48 1.46
N GLN A 237 -10.50 14.04 2.68
CA GLN A 237 -9.47 15.00 3.12
C GLN A 237 -8.10 14.32 3.23
N CYS A 238 -8.05 13.10 3.77
CA CYS A 238 -6.82 12.31 3.83
C CYS A 238 -6.25 12.05 2.43
N LEU A 239 -7.08 11.61 1.47
CA LEU A 239 -6.63 11.37 0.09
C LEU A 239 -6.09 12.65 -0.55
N ASN A 240 -6.80 13.77 -0.39
CA ASN A 240 -6.36 15.06 -0.92
C ASN A 240 -5.03 15.51 -0.29
N PHE A 241 -4.86 15.32 1.01
CA PHE A 241 -3.61 15.62 1.70
C PHE A 241 -2.46 14.73 1.21
N LEU A 242 -2.68 13.43 1.06
CA LEU A 242 -1.66 12.48 0.59
C LEU A 242 -1.28 12.69 -0.88
N ARG A 243 -2.15 13.36 -1.65
CA ARG A 243 -1.88 13.81 -3.01
C ARG A 243 -0.91 15.01 -3.09
N SER A 244 -0.47 15.54 -1.95
CA SER A 244 0.51 16.63 -1.90
C SER A 244 1.80 16.25 -2.62
N THR A 245 2.31 17.16 -3.45
CA THR A 245 3.53 16.96 -4.22
C THR A 245 4.68 17.82 -3.69
N ASP A 246 5.90 17.27 -3.74
CA ASP A 246 7.11 18.03 -3.47
C ASP A 246 7.25 19.15 -4.51
N PRO A 247 7.46 20.41 -4.10
CA PRO A 247 7.44 21.56 -5.00
C PRO A 247 8.62 21.57 -5.99
N ASN A 248 9.72 20.87 -5.69
CA ASN A 248 10.91 20.87 -6.53
C ASN A 248 10.86 19.76 -7.60
N THR A 249 10.28 18.61 -7.25
CA THR A 249 10.26 17.40 -8.10
C THR A 249 8.90 17.15 -8.75
N GLY A 250 7.82 17.69 -8.19
CA GLY A 250 6.44 17.41 -8.59
C GLY A 250 5.98 15.97 -8.30
N LEU A 251 6.78 15.20 -7.55
CA LEU A 251 6.44 13.85 -7.11
C LEU A 251 5.57 13.90 -5.86
N LEU A 252 4.75 12.88 -5.64
CA LEU A 252 4.00 12.76 -4.39
C LEU A 252 4.96 12.66 -3.20
N ILE A 253 4.68 13.42 -2.15
CA ILE A 253 5.42 13.37 -0.89
C ILE A 253 5.15 12.03 -0.18
N TYR A 254 3.93 11.52 -0.32
CA TYR A 254 3.41 10.34 0.37
C TYR A 254 2.91 9.29 -0.63
N ASP A 255 3.78 8.86 -1.57
CA ASP A 255 3.40 8.00 -2.69
C ASP A 255 2.79 6.65 -2.27
N TRP A 256 3.44 5.95 -1.33
CA TRP A 256 2.94 4.70 -0.75
C TRP A 256 1.61 4.94 -0.03
N GLY A 257 1.56 5.97 0.82
CA GLY A 257 0.37 6.33 1.59
C GLY A 257 -0.83 6.62 0.71
N TYR A 258 -0.65 7.44 -0.33
CA TYR A 258 -1.71 7.77 -1.30
C TYR A 258 -2.21 6.52 -2.02
N SER A 259 -1.30 5.71 -2.56
CA SER A 259 -1.65 4.52 -3.36
C SER A 259 -2.39 3.47 -2.53
N GLU A 260 -1.91 3.16 -1.33
CA GLU A 260 -2.58 2.19 -0.46
C GLU A 260 -3.90 2.74 0.08
N SER A 261 -4.00 4.04 0.36
CA SER A 261 -5.26 4.67 0.77
C SER A 261 -6.30 4.60 -0.33
N GLU A 262 -5.94 4.84 -1.59
CA GLU A 262 -6.85 4.64 -2.72
C GLU A 262 -7.34 3.19 -2.81
N LEU A 263 -6.46 2.20 -2.60
CA LEU A 263 -6.83 0.78 -2.60
C LEU A 263 -7.75 0.42 -1.43
N ILE A 264 -7.44 0.88 -0.22
CA ILE A 264 -8.23 0.63 0.99
C ILE A 264 -9.63 1.26 0.86
N LEU A 265 -9.73 2.46 0.28
CA LEU A 265 -10.99 3.19 0.17
C LEU A 265 -11.82 2.79 -1.06
N SER A 266 -11.18 2.32 -2.14
CA SER A 266 -11.87 1.78 -3.32
C SER A 266 -12.32 0.33 -3.14
N GLY A 267 -11.64 -0.44 -2.28
CA GLY A 267 -12.05 -1.76 -1.85
C GLY A 267 -13.10 -1.65 -0.75
N LYS A 268 -14.37 -2.00 -1.05
CA LYS A 268 -15.50 -2.12 -0.12
C LYS A 268 -15.06 -2.41 1.32
N LEU A 269 -15.12 -1.40 2.19
CA LEU A 269 -15.21 -1.56 3.64
C LEU A 269 -16.58 -2.18 3.96
N ASP A 270 -16.70 -3.47 3.68
CA ASP A 270 -17.64 -4.41 4.29
C ASP A 270 -17.10 -5.82 4.08
N ASN A 271 -16.50 -6.36 5.13
CA ASN A 271 -16.49 -7.78 5.44
C ASN A 271 -16.26 -7.94 6.94
N GLY A 272 -17.14 -7.32 7.73
CA GLY A 272 -17.72 -8.04 8.86
C GLY A 272 -18.86 -8.89 8.29
N CYS A 273 -18.68 -10.20 8.29
CA CYS A 273 -19.70 -11.26 8.21
C CYS A 273 -21.02 -10.89 7.48
N GLY A 274 -21.18 -11.35 6.24
CA GLY A 274 -22.49 -11.31 5.57
C GLY A 274 -22.39 -11.62 4.09
N GLU A 275 -22.83 -12.82 3.73
CA GLU A 275 -23.22 -13.34 2.42
C GLU A 275 -22.96 -12.46 1.17
N SER A 276 -22.17 -13.03 0.26
CA SER A 276 -22.04 -12.58 -1.12
C SER A 276 -23.40 -12.60 -1.83
N GLN A 277 -24.08 -11.45 -1.86
CA GLN A 277 -25.14 -11.22 -2.84
C GLN A 277 -24.54 -10.63 -4.12
N GLU A 278 -24.52 -11.48 -5.14
CA GLU A 278 -24.45 -11.10 -6.54
C GLU A 278 -25.58 -10.11 -6.86
N ALA A 279 -25.21 -8.84 -7.06
CA ALA A 279 -26.08 -7.89 -7.73
C ALA A 279 -25.57 -7.70 -9.16
N TYR A 280 -26.13 -8.48 -10.07
CA TYR A 280 -26.21 -8.12 -11.48
C TYR A 280 -26.98 -6.79 -11.59
N SER A 281 -26.30 -5.69 -11.93
CA SER A 281 -26.95 -4.56 -12.58
C SER A 281 -26.69 -4.66 -14.09
N LYS A 282 -27.64 -5.29 -14.79
CA LYS A 282 -27.97 -4.92 -16.16
C LYS A 282 -28.48 -3.48 -16.11
N LEU A 283 -27.63 -2.51 -16.41
CA LEU A 283 -27.96 -1.14 -16.84
C LEU A 283 -26.63 -0.39 -17.03
N ASP A 284 -26.15 -0.37 -18.27
CA ASP A 284 -25.52 0.79 -18.94
C ASP A 284 -24.77 0.34 -20.19
N GLU A 285 -25.53 -0.05 -21.22
CA GLU A 285 -25.10 0.03 -22.63
C GLU A 285 -25.31 1.44 -23.22
N ALA A 286 -25.55 2.46 -22.37
CA ALA A 286 -25.88 3.83 -22.79
C ALA A 286 -24.95 4.92 -22.23
N ALA A 287 -23.72 4.57 -21.80
CA ALA A 287 -22.73 5.55 -21.34
C ALA A 287 -21.51 5.62 -22.27
N TYR A 288 -21.72 6.04 -23.52
CA TYR A 288 -20.63 6.48 -24.41
C TYR A 288 -20.28 7.97 -24.24
N ASP A 289 -20.82 8.64 -23.22
CA ASP A 289 -20.57 10.05 -22.89
C ASP A 289 -20.19 10.26 -21.40
N ASN A 290 -19.17 9.55 -20.91
CA ASN A 290 -18.53 9.88 -19.63
C ASN A 290 -17.09 10.39 -19.86
N PRO A 291 -16.69 11.52 -19.25
CA PRO A 291 -15.36 12.10 -19.44
C PRO A 291 -14.33 11.24 -18.70
N ILE A 292 -13.59 10.43 -19.46
CA ILE A 292 -12.24 9.92 -19.18
C ILE A 292 -11.99 9.56 -17.69
N LEU A 293 -12.46 8.38 -17.28
CA LEU A 293 -11.94 7.70 -16.08
C LEU A 293 -10.53 7.12 -16.37
N ASP A 294 -9.67 7.30 -15.37
CA ASP A 294 -8.40 6.65 -15.03
C ASP A 294 -7.20 6.78 -15.99
N LYS A 295 -6.52 7.94 -15.86
CA LYS A 295 -5.12 8.14 -16.28
C LYS A 295 -4.21 7.96 -15.07
N VAL A 296 -3.33 6.96 -15.12
CA VAL A 296 -2.34 6.74 -14.07
C VAL A 296 -0.97 7.12 -14.60
N LEU A 297 -0.38 8.18 -14.03
CA LEU A 297 1.03 8.47 -14.20
C LEU A 297 1.81 7.44 -13.38
N VAL A 298 2.71 6.69 -14.02
CA VAL A 298 3.48 5.62 -13.40
C VAL A 298 4.93 6.06 -13.26
N ASN A 299 5.24 6.73 -12.15
CA ASN A 299 6.53 7.37 -11.88
C ASN A 299 7.14 6.97 -10.51
N ASN A 300 6.58 5.96 -9.85
CA ASN A 300 7.10 5.40 -8.61
C ASN A 300 6.86 3.88 -8.55
N ILE A 301 7.41 3.20 -7.54
CA ILE A 301 7.31 1.74 -7.41
C ILE A 301 5.88 1.28 -7.14
N ALA A 302 5.10 2.03 -6.35
CA ALA A 302 3.72 1.70 -6.04
C ALA A 302 2.81 1.71 -7.28
N SER A 303 2.93 2.74 -8.11
CA SER A 303 2.22 2.85 -9.39
C SER A 303 2.63 1.76 -10.39
N LEU A 304 3.89 1.32 -10.39
CA LEU A 304 4.34 0.16 -11.16
C LEU A 304 3.67 -1.14 -10.69
N TYR A 305 3.55 -1.32 -9.37
CA TYR A 305 2.89 -2.48 -8.79
C TYR A 305 1.39 -2.49 -9.11
N SER A 306 0.71 -1.34 -8.99
CA SER A 306 -0.70 -1.16 -9.37
C SER A 306 -0.92 -1.52 -10.84
N ALA A 307 -0.09 -0.98 -11.75
CA ALA A 307 -0.13 -1.32 -13.17
C ALA A 307 0.06 -2.82 -13.40
N LEU A 308 1.02 -3.45 -12.71
CA LEU A 308 1.27 -4.89 -12.80
C LEU A 308 0.03 -5.72 -12.39
N GLN A 309 -0.64 -5.35 -11.30
CA GLN A 309 -1.83 -6.07 -10.83
C GLN A 309 -3.00 -5.93 -11.80
N THR A 310 -3.20 -4.74 -12.36
CA THR A 310 -4.24 -4.51 -13.38
C THR A 310 -3.99 -5.37 -14.61
N VAL A 311 -2.76 -5.36 -15.15
CA VAL A 311 -2.39 -6.18 -16.32
C VAL A 311 -2.49 -7.68 -16.00
N LYS A 312 -2.05 -8.13 -14.82
CA LYS A 312 -2.19 -9.54 -14.38
C LYS A 312 -3.65 -9.98 -14.31
N THR A 313 -4.53 -9.12 -13.80
CA THR A 313 -5.97 -9.41 -13.69
C THR A 313 -6.61 -9.51 -15.07
N LEU A 314 -6.24 -8.62 -15.99
CA LEU A 314 -6.68 -8.68 -17.39
C LEU A 314 -6.22 -9.98 -18.06
N SER A 315 -4.95 -10.35 -17.88
CA SER A 315 -4.39 -11.58 -18.45
C SER A 315 -5.12 -12.83 -17.94
N LYS A 316 -5.44 -12.91 -16.63
CA LYS A 316 -6.19 -14.04 -16.06
C LYS A 316 -7.64 -14.13 -16.55
N ARG A 317 -8.31 -12.98 -16.73
CA ARG A 317 -9.71 -12.93 -17.20
C ARG A 317 -9.85 -13.34 -18.66
N GLY A 318 -8.85 -13.06 -19.50
CA GLY A 318 -8.83 -13.48 -20.91
C GLY A 318 -8.76 -15.00 -21.13
N ILE A 319 -8.29 -15.78 -20.14
CA ILE A 319 -8.06 -17.23 -20.29
C ILE A 319 -9.31 -18.07 -19.96
N ARG A 320 -10.30 -17.53 -19.21
CA ARG A 320 -11.45 -18.32 -18.71
C ARG A 320 -12.67 -18.44 -19.65
N GLY A 321 -12.63 -17.89 -20.87
CA GLY A 321 -13.74 -17.98 -21.82
C GLY A 321 -13.40 -18.85 -23.03
N SER A 322 -13.91 -20.08 -23.08
CA SER A 322 -13.80 -20.98 -24.25
C SER A 322 -14.64 -20.53 -25.46
N ASN A 323 -15.49 -19.50 -25.31
CA ASN A 323 -16.18 -18.84 -26.41
C ASN A 323 -15.42 -17.58 -26.85
N ARG A 324 -14.73 -17.68 -28.00
CA ARG A 324 -14.10 -16.57 -28.75
C ARG A 324 -15.16 -15.63 -29.33
N ASN A 325 -15.94 -14.98 -28.46
CA ASN A 325 -16.77 -13.85 -28.87
C ASN A 325 -15.87 -12.62 -29.03
N PHE A 326 -16.09 -11.83 -30.08
CA PHE A 326 -15.34 -10.61 -30.40
C PHE A 326 -15.18 -9.65 -29.20
N GLN A 327 -16.18 -9.60 -28.31
CA GLN A 327 -16.15 -8.81 -27.08
C GLN A 327 -15.12 -9.31 -26.02
N ASN A 328 -14.80 -10.61 -26.01
CA ASN A 328 -13.81 -11.17 -25.09
C ASN A 328 -12.38 -10.90 -25.58
N GLU A 329 -12.13 -10.94 -26.89
CA GLU A 329 -10.81 -10.59 -27.45
C GLU A 329 -10.44 -9.13 -27.17
N LEU A 330 -11.43 -8.24 -27.16
CA LEU A 330 -11.21 -6.82 -26.86
C LEU A 330 -10.80 -6.56 -25.41
N ARG A 331 -11.30 -7.37 -24.48
CA ARG A 331 -10.96 -7.26 -23.06
C ARG A 331 -9.56 -7.82 -22.73
N SER A 332 -8.98 -8.62 -23.63
CA SER A 332 -7.64 -9.20 -23.50
C SER A 332 -6.59 -8.48 -24.37
N THR A 333 -6.91 -7.28 -24.85
CA THR A 333 -6.07 -6.53 -25.79
C THR A 333 -5.58 -5.24 -25.14
N ILE A 334 -4.31 -4.94 -25.33
CA ILE A 334 -3.65 -3.71 -24.87
C ILE A 334 -2.88 -3.06 -26.02
N SER A 335 -2.70 -1.74 -25.98
CA SER A 335 -1.78 -1.05 -26.88
C SER A 335 -0.52 -0.62 -26.14
N ALA A 336 0.62 -0.67 -26.82
CA ALA A 336 1.88 -0.12 -26.34
C ALA A 336 2.39 0.96 -27.32
N HIS A 337 2.48 2.20 -26.82
CA HIS A 337 3.09 3.34 -27.52
C HIS A 337 4.41 3.73 -26.85
N PHE A 338 5.39 4.14 -27.64
CA PHE A 338 6.75 4.40 -27.19
C PHE A 338 7.18 5.82 -27.57
N GLU A 339 7.74 6.52 -26.59
CA GLU A 339 8.50 7.76 -26.78
C GLU A 339 9.92 7.54 -26.24
N PRO A 340 10.89 8.42 -26.55
CA PRO A 340 12.27 8.25 -26.07
C PRO A 340 12.43 8.14 -24.55
N ASP A 341 11.48 8.73 -23.81
CA ASP A 341 11.51 8.86 -22.35
C ASP A 341 10.29 8.24 -21.66
N LEU A 342 9.38 7.60 -22.40
CA LEU A 342 8.11 7.08 -21.88
C LEU A 342 7.66 5.82 -22.60
N VAL A 343 6.98 4.94 -21.87
CA VAL A 343 6.18 3.85 -22.41
C VAL A 343 4.74 4.05 -21.98
N VAL A 344 3.81 3.93 -22.92
CA VAL A 344 2.39 4.13 -22.66
C VAL A 344 1.66 2.82 -22.93
N ILE A 345 1.02 2.28 -21.91
CA ILE A 345 0.20 1.07 -22.01
C ILE A 345 -1.26 1.46 -21.84
N SER A 346 -2.09 1.20 -22.86
CA SER A 346 -3.54 1.38 -22.76
C SER A 346 -4.23 0.04 -22.73
N THR A 347 -5.16 -0.11 -21.81
CA THR A 347 -6.20 -1.13 -21.84
C THR A 347 -7.47 -0.51 -22.45
N HIS A 348 -8.57 -1.25 -22.50
CA HIS A 348 -9.88 -0.69 -22.90
C HIS A 348 -10.46 0.28 -21.86
N ARG A 349 -9.93 0.31 -20.63
CA ARG A 349 -10.36 1.18 -19.53
C ARG A 349 -9.29 2.20 -19.15
N ASP A 350 -8.09 1.71 -18.89
CA ASP A 350 -7.04 2.44 -18.19
C ASP A 350 -5.91 2.83 -19.14
N VAL A 351 -5.23 3.94 -18.84
CA VAL A 351 -3.99 4.33 -19.52
C VAL A 351 -2.88 4.55 -18.51
N PHE A 352 -1.81 3.80 -18.66
CA PHE A 352 -0.58 3.91 -17.86
C PHE A 352 0.48 4.66 -18.67
N VAL A 353 0.90 5.83 -18.18
CA VAL A 353 2.02 6.59 -18.75
C VAL A 353 3.24 6.37 -17.87
N ILE A 354 4.18 5.55 -18.33
CA ILE A 354 5.30 5.01 -17.56
C ILE A 354 6.58 5.77 -17.89
N ASP A 355 7.24 6.31 -16.86
CA ASP A 355 8.50 7.06 -16.99
C ASP A 355 9.72 6.14 -17.08
N THR A 356 10.43 6.14 -18.21
CA THR A 356 11.58 5.25 -18.39
C THR A 356 12.93 5.88 -18.01
N ILE A 357 12.97 7.19 -17.70
CA ILE A 357 14.23 7.88 -17.38
C ILE A 357 14.62 7.75 -15.90
N ILE A 358 13.68 7.41 -15.03
CA ILE A 358 13.92 7.32 -13.58
C ILE A 358 15.12 6.40 -13.30
N ARG A 359 16.13 6.94 -12.62
CA ARG A 359 17.43 6.28 -12.42
C ARG A 359 17.51 5.39 -11.19
N ASP A 360 16.51 5.46 -10.32
CA ASP A 360 16.42 4.61 -9.13
C ASP A 360 16.50 3.12 -9.51
N SER A 361 17.36 2.37 -8.81
CA SER A 361 17.67 0.99 -9.16
C SER A 361 16.49 0.04 -8.89
N LEU A 362 15.72 0.29 -7.82
CA LEU A 362 14.54 -0.49 -7.48
C LEU A 362 13.41 -0.23 -8.45
N TYR A 363 13.19 1.03 -8.83
CA TYR A 363 12.25 1.42 -9.88
C TYR A 363 12.60 0.75 -11.21
N LYS A 364 13.87 0.85 -11.66
CA LYS A 364 14.32 0.22 -12.91
C LYS A 364 14.11 -1.29 -12.90
N SER A 365 14.47 -1.98 -11.81
CA SER A 365 14.26 -3.42 -11.68
C SER A 365 12.76 -3.78 -11.71
N SER A 366 11.92 -2.98 -11.07
CA SER A 366 10.47 -3.20 -11.01
C SER A 366 9.80 -2.93 -12.36
N LEU A 367 10.24 -1.88 -13.05
CA LEU A 367 9.81 -1.54 -14.40
C LEU A 367 10.16 -2.65 -15.39
N TYR A 368 11.39 -3.17 -15.34
CA TYR A 368 11.80 -4.30 -16.17
C TYR A 368 10.89 -5.51 -15.96
N LYS A 369 10.61 -5.89 -14.70
CA LYS A 369 9.69 -6.99 -14.38
C LYS A 369 8.27 -6.78 -14.90
N LEU A 370 7.75 -5.55 -14.82
CA LEU A 370 6.44 -5.21 -15.38
C LEU A 370 6.42 -5.39 -16.89
N LEU A 371 7.41 -4.83 -17.59
CA LEU A 371 7.48 -4.89 -19.05
C LEU A 371 7.71 -6.32 -19.54
N ASP A 372 8.62 -7.07 -18.91
CA ASP A 372 8.86 -8.49 -19.22
C ASP A 372 7.59 -9.33 -19.05
N PHE A 373 6.81 -9.09 -17.99
CA PHE A 373 5.50 -9.71 -17.84
C PHE A 373 4.52 -9.32 -18.96
N ILE A 374 4.45 -8.04 -19.34
CA ILE A 374 3.56 -7.58 -20.42
C ILE A 374 3.91 -8.29 -21.74
N TRP A 375 5.20 -8.31 -22.11
CA TRP A 375 5.65 -8.90 -23.37
C TRP A 375 5.42 -10.41 -23.44
N SER A 376 5.63 -11.11 -22.32
CA SER A 376 5.42 -12.56 -22.20
C SER A 376 3.96 -12.99 -22.00
N SER A 377 3.07 -12.09 -21.55
CA SER A 377 1.68 -12.44 -21.24
C SER A 377 0.84 -12.88 -22.45
N GLU A 378 -0.26 -13.59 -22.19
CA GLU A 378 -1.28 -14.00 -23.19
C GLU A 378 -2.13 -12.84 -23.73
N LEU A 379 -1.88 -11.61 -23.27
CA LEU A 379 -2.55 -10.42 -23.80
C LEU A 379 -2.11 -10.16 -25.23
N THR A 380 -3.01 -9.70 -26.08
CA THR A 380 -2.65 -9.19 -27.40
C THR A 380 -2.08 -7.78 -27.25
N LYS A 381 -0.82 -7.57 -27.67
CA LYS A 381 -0.15 -6.27 -27.63
C LYS A 381 -0.18 -5.64 -29.01
N ILE A 382 -0.86 -4.51 -29.15
CA ILE A 382 -0.89 -3.73 -30.38
C ILE A 382 0.13 -2.61 -30.29
N GLY A 383 0.99 -2.48 -31.29
CA GLY A 383 1.91 -1.36 -31.38
C GLY A 383 2.13 -0.88 -32.82
N HIS A 384 2.94 0.16 -33.01
CA HIS A 384 3.45 0.56 -34.33
C HIS A 384 4.97 0.49 -34.30
N ASN A 385 5.58 -0.28 -35.21
CA ASN A 385 6.99 -0.66 -35.16
C ASN A 385 7.40 -1.21 -33.77
N ILE A 386 6.52 -2.02 -33.18
CA ILE A 386 6.56 -2.39 -31.77
C ILE A 386 7.80 -3.19 -31.40
N MET A 387 8.19 -4.16 -32.23
CA MET A 387 9.38 -4.98 -31.97
C MET A 387 10.66 -4.15 -31.99
N LEU A 388 10.76 -3.19 -32.92
CA LEU A 388 11.89 -2.25 -32.98
C LEU A 388 11.94 -1.36 -31.73
N ASN A 389 10.78 -0.89 -31.26
CA ASN A 389 10.71 -0.04 -30.07
C ASN A 389 10.99 -0.81 -28.77
N ILE A 390 10.56 -2.07 -28.67
CA ILE A 390 10.91 -2.95 -27.54
C ILE A 390 12.42 -3.22 -27.53
N ALA A 391 13.03 -3.48 -28.69
CA ALA A 391 14.47 -3.68 -28.80
C ALA A 391 15.24 -2.43 -28.34
N LYS A 392 14.87 -1.23 -28.81
CA LYS A 392 15.44 0.04 -28.33
C LYS A 392 15.28 0.21 -26.83
N LEU A 393 14.12 -0.16 -26.29
CA LEU A 393 13.84 -0.09 -24.86
C LEU A 393 14.74 -1.03 -24.05
N SER A 394 15.00 -2.25 -24.52
CA SER A 394 15.90 -3.19 -23.81
C SER A 394 17.32 -2.67 -23.65
N CYS A 395 17.81 -1.84 -24.59
CA CYS A 395 19.11 -1.19 -24.45
C CYS A 395 19.20 -0.26 -23.22
N HIS A 396 18.06 0.23 -22.69
CA HIS A 396 18.05 1.05 -21.47
C HIS A 396 18.18 0.24 -20.18
N PHE A 397 17.94 -1.08 -20.24
CA PHE A 397 18.01 -1.98 -19.08
C PHE A 397 19.28 -2.82 -19.04
N GLU A 398 20.12 -2.76 -20.08
CA GLU A 398 21.30 -3.62 -20.25
C GLU A 398 20.97 -5.13 -20.21
N GLU A 399 19.70 -5.50 -20.34
CA GLU A 399 19.18 -6.86 -20.33
C GLU A 399 18.09 -7.03 -21.41
N PRO A 400 18.17 -8.05 -22.27
CA PRO A 400 17.15 -8.30 -23.30
C PRO A 400 15.91 -9.00 -22.73
N PHE A 401 14.72 -8.58 -23.18
CA PHE A 401 13.49 -9.32 -22.91
C PHE A 401 13.53 -10.68 -23.63
N LYS A 402 13.13 -11.75 -22.94
CA LYS A 402 13.37 -13.13 -23.39
C LYS A 402 12.20 -13.73 -24.15
N ASN A 403 10.98 -13.36 -23.78
CA ASN A 403 9.75 -13.97 -24.28
C ASN A 403 8.80 -12.93 -24.85
N TYR A 404 8.20 -13.25 -26.00
CA TYR A 404 7.24 -12.41 -26.69
C TYR A 404 6.05 -13.26 -27.11
N ASN A 405 4.85 -12.78 -26.83
CA ASN A 405 3.63 -13.49 -27.21
C ASN A 405 2.58 -12.52 -27.76
N ARG A 406 1.73 -12.95 -28.69
CA ARG A 406 0.59 -12.22 -29.27
C ARG A 406 0.86 -10.73 -29.57
N ILE A 407 1.98 -10.44 -30.23
CA ILE A 407 2.31 -9.07 -30.65
C ILE A 407 1.76 -8.82 -32.06
N VAL A 408 1.05 -7.70 -32.22
CA VAL A 408 0.46 -7.21 -33.46
C VAL A 408 1.03 -5.85 -33.78
N ASP A 409 1.66 -5.71 -34.95
CA ASP A 409 2.15 -4.43 -35.44
C ASP A 409 1.14 -3.81 -36.41
N LEU A 410 0.73 -2.58 -36.15
CA LEU A 410 -0.14 -1.81 -37.05
C LEU A 410 0.55 -1.48 -38.37
N ASN A 411 1.87 -1.59 -38.48
CA ASN A 411 2.59 -1.41 -39.75
C ASN A 411 2.51 -2.66 -40.64
N ASP A 412 2.12 -3.81 -40.10
CA ASP A 412 2.03 -5.06 -40.85
C ASP A 412 0.83 -5.07 -41.82
N LYS A 413 0.89 -5.98 -42.79
CA LYS A 413 -0.24 -6.25 -43.67
C LYS A 413 -1.38 -6.92 -42.89
N ARG A 414 -2.59 -6.77 -43.42
CA ARG A 414 -3.80 -7.41 -42.93
C ARG A 414 -4.28 -8.43 -43.94
N VAL A 415 -4.89 -9.49 -43.45
CA VAL A 415 -5.45 -10.58 -44.25
C VAL A 415 -6.94 -10.73 -43.96
N LYS A 416 -7.74 -10.96 -45.00
CA LYS A 416 -9.16 -11.28 -44.90
C LYS A 416 -9.47 -12.47 -45.81
N LYS A 417 -10.13 -13.48 -45.26
CA LYS A 417 -10.63 -14.60 -46.07
C LYS A 417 -11.90 -14.16 -46.79
N ILE A 418 -11.94 -14.38 -48.09
CA ILE A 418 -13.09 -14.08 -48.95
C ILE A 418 -13.51 -15.35 -49.69
N LYS A 419 -14.82 -15.52 -49.88
CA LYS A 419 -15.37 -16.57 -50.74
C LYS A 419 -15.51 -16.02 -52.15
N VAL A 420 -14.92 -16.71 -53.11
CA VAL A 420 -15.01 -16.37 -54.53
C VAL A 420 -15.84 -17.45 -55.21
N ASN A 421 -16.85 -17.03 -55.97
CA ASN A 421 -17.64 -17.92 -56.80
C ASN A 421 -16.97 -18.03 -58.16
N GLY A 422 -16.49 -19.22 -58.51
CA GLY A 422 -16.04 -19.57 -59.86
C GLY A 422 -16.97 -20.58 -60.51
N ASP A 423 -16.72 -20.88 -61.79
CA ASP A 423 -17.51 -21.84 -62.57
C ASP A 423 -17.51 -23.27 -61.97
N ASP A 424 -16.50 -23.60 -61.16
CA ASP A 424 -16.35 -24.89 -60.45
C ASP A 424 -16.87 -24.88 -58.99
N GLY A 425 -17.52 -23.79 -58.55
CA GLY A 425 -18.10 -23.66 -57.20
C GLY A 425 -17.50 -22.56 -56.32
N VAL A 426 -17.79 -22.59 -55.02
CA VAL A 426 -17.35 -21.59 -54.03
C VAL A 426 -16.05 -22.03 -53.37
N TYR A 427 -14.96 -21.27 -53.54
CA TYR A 427 -13.68 -21.50 -52.86
C TYR A 427 -13.23 -20.29 -52.03
N GLU A 428 -12.48 -20.54 -50.95
CA GLU A 428 -11.95 -19.50 -50.07
C GLU A 428 -10.56 -19.06 -50.52
N THR A 429 -10.34 -17.74 -50.64
CA THR A 429 -9.02 -17.15 -50.91
C THR A 429 -8.71 -16.03 -49.90
N SER A 430 -7.44 -15.68 -49.77
CA SER A 430 -6.97 -14.65 -48.83
C SER A 430 -6.66 -13.34 -49.56
N GLN A 431 -7.35 -12.27 -49.17
CA GLN A 431 -7.07 -10.91 -49.61
C GLN A 431 -6.14 -10.23 -48.62
N PHE A 432 -5.09 -9.57 -49.12
CA PHE A 432 -4.16 -8.80 -48.29
C PHE A 432 -4.32 -7.29 -48.54
N ARG A 433 -4.22 -6.49 -47.48
CA ARG A 433 -4.13 -5.02 -47.57
C ARG A 433 -3.10 -4.46 -46.60
N SER A 434 -2.57 -3.27 -46.86
CA SER A 434 -1.87 -2.52 -45.81
C SER A 434 -2.88 -2.05 -44.75
N THR A 435 -2.40 -1.88 -43.51
CA THR A 435 -3.23 -1.30 -42.44
C THR A 435 -3.66 0.14 -42.78
N GLY A 436 -2.79 0.93 -43.42
CA GLY A 436 -3.11 2.27 -43.94
C GLY A 436 -2.27 2.63 -45.17
N ILE A 437 -2.49 3.83 -45.70
CA ILE A 437 -1.69 4.42 -46.79
C ILE A 437 -0.39 4.99 -46.20
N SER A 438 -0.49 5.64 -45.05
CA SER A 438 0.62 6.20 -44.28
C SER A 438 1.42 5.10 -43.62
N ARG A 439 2.75 5.24 -43.71
CA ARG A 439 3.72 4.37 -43.00
C ARG A 439 4.06 4.86 -41.60
N ASN A 440 3.64 6.08 -41.23
CA ASN A 440 3.86 6.64 -39.89
C ASN A 440 2.56 6.61 -39.07
N LEU A 441 2.71 6.50 -37.75
CA LEU A 441 1.58 6.36 -36.82
C LEU A 441 0.63 7.57 -36.86
N ASN A 442 1.13 8.79 -36.99
CA ASN A 442 0.27 9.99 -37.02
C ASN A 442 -0.65 10.01 -38.25
N GLY A 443 -0.13 9.69 -39.43
CA GLY A 443 -0.93 9.59 -40.64
C GLY A 443 -1.92 8.42 -40.56
N LEU A 444 -1.52 7.30 -39.94
CA LEU A 444 -2.44 6.19 -39.71
C LEU A 444 -3.59 6.58 -38.76
N LEU A 445 -3.30 7.30 -37.68
CA LEU A 445 -4.32 7.82 -36.76
C LEU A 445 -5.28 8.77 -37.47
N GLN A 446 -4.79 9.63 -38.38
CA GLN A 446 -5.61 10.52 -39.19
C GLN A 446 -6.51 9.75 -40.18
N GLU A 447 -5.98 8.74 -40.87
CA GLU A 447 -6.75 7.91 -41.81
C GLU A 447 -7.93 7.20 -41.16
N TYR A 448 -7.78 6.83 -39.89
CA TYR A 448 -8.81 6.19 -39.08
C TYR A 448 -9.61 7.18 -38.23
N ASN A 449 -9.58 8.48 -38.57
CA ASN A 449 -10.34 9.54 -37.92
C ASN A 449 -10.09 9.68 -36.40
N VAL A 450 -8.89 9.36 -35.93
CA VAL A 450 -8.49 9.60 -34.54
C VAL A 450 -8.01 11.05 -34.41
N GLY A 451 -8.76 11.86 -33.66
CA GLY A 451 -8.46 13.28 -33.41
C GLY A 451 -7.25 13.47 -32.51
N VAL A 452 -6.04 13.44 -33.08
CA VAL A 452 -4.78 13.69 -32.35
C VAL A 452 -4.45 15.18 -32.37
N PRO A 453 -4.29 15.85 -31.21
CA PRO A 453 -3.90 17.25 -31.18
C PRO A 453 -2.45 17.42 -31.70
N PRO A 454 -2.09 18.61 -32.23
CA PRO A 454 -0.75 18.86 -32.76
C PRO A 454 0.33 18.53 -31.73
N ARG A 455 1.35 17.77 -32.15
CA ARG A 455 2.46 17.39 -31.28
C ARG A 455 3.24 18.64 -30.88
N LYS A 456 3.20 19.02 -29.59
CA LYS A 456 4.10 20.04 -29.04
C LYS A 456 5.46 19.41 -28.72
N LYS A 457 6.52 20.22 -28.62
CA LYS A 457 7.83 19.75 -28.15
C LYS A 457 7.81 19.64 -26.63
N TRP A 458 7.73 18.41 -26.10
CA TRP A 458 7.72 18.14 -24.65
C TRP A 458 9.01 17.47 -24.15
N ASN A 459 10.10 17.56 -24.92
CA ASN A 459 11.34 16.83 -24.67
C ASN A 459 11.87 17.11 -23.26
N ASN A 460 12.16 16.05 -22.51
CA ASN A 460 12.78 16.07 -21.17
C ASN A 460 12.03 16.89 -20.10
N MET A 461 10.76 17.28 -20.34
CA MET A 461 9.98 17.98 -19.32
C MET A 461 9.57 17.02 -18.20
N ARG A 462 9.92 17.39 -16.96
CA ARG A 462 9.48 16.73 -15.72
C ARG A 462 9.06 17.81 -14.71
N PRO A 463 7.95 17.64 -13.97
CA PRO A 463 6.97 16.56 -14.07
C PRO A 463 6.28 16.52 -15.45
N ILE A 464 5.74 15.36 -15.85
CA ILE A 464 5.17 15.17 -17.19
C ILE A 464 3.94 16.09 -17.34
N PRO A 465 3.91 17.01 -18.33
CA PRO A 465 2.79 17.92 -18.48
C PRO A 465 1.47 17.18 -18.73
N ILE A 466 0.38 17.64 -18.11
CA ILE A 466 -0.97 17.05 -18.27
C ILE A 466 -1.38 17.03 -19.75
N GLU A 467 -1.03 18.05 -20.52
CA GLU A 467 -1.27 18.09 -21.97
C GLU A 467 -0.56 16.96 -22.72
N ARG A 468 0.68 16.62 -22.30
CA ARG A 468 1.44 15.51 -22.86
C ARG A 468 0.78 14.17 -22.50
N VAL A 469 0.36 14.00 -21.25
CA VAL A 469 -0.39 12.82 -20.81
C VAL A 469 -1.68 12.66 -21.64
N LYS A 470 -2.45 13.75 -21.84
CA LYS A 470 -3.64 13.75 -22.70
C LYS A 470 -3.33 13.31 -24.13
N TYR A 471 -2.30 13.91 -24.75
CA TYR A 471 -1.86 13.54 -26.10
C TYR A 471 -1.51 12.04 -26.19
N LEU A 472 -0.68 11.55 -25.25
CA LEU A 472 -0.23 10.16 -25.22
C LEU A 472 -1.38 9.17 -25.01
N SER A 473 -2.36 9.51 -24.17
CA SER A 473 -3.57 8.69 -23.99
C SER A 473 -4.39 8.58 -25.26
N ILE A 474 -4.54 9.68 -26.01
CA ILE A 474 -5.29 9.69 -27.28
C ILE A 474 -4.59 8.79 -28.31
N VAL A 475 -3.26 8.90 -28.43
CA VAL A 475 -2.47 8.07 -29.35
C VAL A 475 -2.61 6.59 -29.02
N ALA A 476 -2.39 6.19 -27.76
CA ALA A 476 -2.44 4.80 -27.35
C ALA A 476 -3.86 4.20 -27.54
N ARG A 477 -4.91 4.91 -27.10
CA ARG A 477 -6.31 4.46 -27.33
C ARG A 477 -6.67 4.44 -28.82
N GLY A 478 -6.15 5.39 -29.61
CA GLY A 478 -6.32 5.41 -31.06
C GLY A 478 -5.84 4.13 -31.72
N MET A 479 -4.71 3.58 -31.26
CA MET A 479 -4.18 2.31 -31.76
C MET A 479 -5.10 1.11 -31.45
N LEU A 480 -5.70 1.08 -30.24
CA LEU A 480 -6.74 0.10 -29.91
C LEU A 480 -7.96 0.24 -30.83
N SER A 481 -8.40 1.48 -31.08
CA SER A 481 -9.55 1.78 -31.94
C SER A 481 -9.31 1.33 -33.39
N ILE A 482 -8.10 1.56 -33.92
CA ILE A 482 -7.72 1.09 -35.26
C ILE A 482 -7.81 -0.43 -35.34
N GLU A 483 -7.21 -1.16 -34.39
CA GLU A 483 -7.26 -2.62 -34.39
C GLU A 483 -8.71 -3.13 -34.28
N TYR A 484 -9.52 -2.50 -33.43
CA TYR A 484 -10.94 -2.84 -33.29
C TYR A 484 -11.68 -2.68 -34.62
N GLN A 485 -11.50 -1.56 -35.30
CA GLN A 485 -12.14 -1.28 -36.59
C GLN A 485 -11.68 -2.25 -37.69
N LEU A 486 -10.40 -2.61 -37.71
CA LEU A 486 -9.87 -3.60 -38.65
C LEU A 486 -10.52 -4.96 -38.44
N ARG A 487 -10.55 -5.44 -37.19
CA ARG A 487 -11.12 -6.74 -36.86
C ARG A 487 -12.62 -6.80 -37.06
N SER A 488 -13.35 -5.73 -36.74
CA SER A 488 -14.81 -5.65 -36.99
C SER A 488 -15.16 -5.70 -38.48
N GLN A 489 -14.26 -5.21 -39.34
CA GLN A 489 -14.37 -5.33 -40.80
C GLN A 489 -13.88 -6.69 -41.35
N GLY A 490 -13.44 -7.60 -40.48
CA GLY A 490 -12.94 -8.94 -40.82
C GLY A 490 -11.47 -8.98 -41.27
N TRP A 491 -10.71 -7.91 -41.04
CA TRP A 491 -9.28 -7.86 -41.35
C TRP A 491 -8.45 -8.29 -40.14
N MET A 492 -7.75 -9.40 -40.29
CA MET A 492 -6.90 -9.98 -39.25
C MET A 492 -5.42 -9.62 -39.48
N PRO A 493 -4.58 -9.57 -38.44
CA PRO A 493 -3.13 -9.44 -38.62
C PRO A 493 -2.57 -10.57 -39.51
N SER A 494 -1.70 -10.24 -40.47
CA SER A 494 -1.02 -11.28 -41.28
C SER A 494 0.08 -12.02 -40.50
N SER A 495 0.55 -11.41 -39.42
CA SER A 495 1.64 -11.86 -38.56
C SER A 495 1.21 -11.66 -37.10
N ILE A 496 1.34 -12.71 -36.30
CA ILE A 496 1.23 -12.63 -34.84
C ILE A 496 2.50 -13.29 -34.30
N CYS A 497 3.33 -12.53 -33.59
CA CYS A 497 4.50 -13.11 -32.95
C CYS A 497 4.03 -13.97 -31.76
N ALA A 498 4.20 -15.28 -31.85
CA ALA A 498 3.97 -16.23 -30.75
C ALA A 498 5.28 -16.97 -30.47
N SER A 499 5.65 -17.11 -29.19
CA SER A 499 6.76 -17.97 -28.78
C SER A 499 6.43 -19.42 -29.16
N SER A 500 7.31 -20.04 -29.94
CA SER A 500 7.16 -21.39 -30.47
C SER A 500 7.07 -22.44 -29.36
N SER A 501 5.85 -22.82 -28.98
CA SER A 501 5.59 -24.08 -28.28
C SER A 501 4.17 -24.65 -28.49
N GLU A 502 3.42 -24.18 -29.49
CA GLU A 502 2.14 -24.79 -29.88
C GLU A 502 2.09 -25.02 -31.39
N GLU A 503 1.49 -26.16 -31.76
CA GLU A 503 1.54 -26.82 -33.07
C GLU A 503 1.38 -25.90 -34.27
N LYS A 504 2.26 -26.11 -35.26
CA LYS A 504 2.07 -25.66 -36.63
C LYS A 504 0.72 -26.18 -37.13
N THR A 505 -0.31 -25.33 -37.15
CA THR A 505 -1.41 -25.50 -38.09
C THR A 505 -0.82 -25.29 -39.48
N LYS A 506 -0.48 -26.41 -40.14
CA LYS A 506 -0.16 -26.45 -41.56
C LYS A 506 -1.30 -25.75 -42.31
N ILE A 507 -0.99 -24.59 -42.89
CA ILE A 507 -1.75 -24.10 -44.04
C ILE A 507 -1.19 -24.90 -45.21
N ASP A 508 -1.94 -25.90 -45.66
CA ASP A 508 -1.60 -26.62 -46.89
C ASP A 508 -1.76 -25.65 -48.07
N VAL A 509 -0.62 -25.14 -48.54
CA VAL A 509 -0.51 -24.49 -49.84
C VAL A 509 -0.51 -25.62 -50.86
N TYR A 510 -1.65 -25.86 -51.51
CA TYR A 510 -1.68 -26.70 -52.71
C TYR A 510 -0.82 -26.03 -53.80
N PRO A 511 0.24 -26.68 -54.30
CA PRO A 511 0.92 -26.19 -55.48
C PRO A 511 -0.01 -26.38 -56.68
N SER A 512 -0.28 -25.29 -57.39
CA SER A 512 -0.87 -25.35 -58.72
C SER A 512 -0.05 -26.29 -59.60
N ARG A 513 -0.71 -27.28 -60.20
CA ARG A 513 -0.12 -28.20 -61.17
C ARG A 513 0.53 -27.41 -62.31
N SER A 514 1.85 -27.53 -62.44
CA SER A 514 2.54 -27.40 -63.71
C SER A 514 3.09 -28.78 -64.07
N ASN A 515 2.60 -29.33 -65.19
CA ASN A 515 3.13 -30.55 -65.80
C ASN A 515 4.65 -30.46 -65.99
N GLY A 516 5.39 -31.49 -65.59
CA GLY A 516 6.83 -31.55 -65.84
C GLY A 516 7.54 -32.67 -65.06
N ASN A 517 7.39 -33.88 -65.57
CA ASN A 517 8.21 -35.09 -65.43
C ASN A 517 9.50 -35.11 -64.58
N GLN A 518 9.69 -36.29 -63.95
CA GLN A 518 10.91 -36.95 -63.42
C GLN A 518 11.40 -36.44 -62.04
N GLY A 519 11.64 -37.28 -61.03
CA GLY A 519 11.57 -38.72 -60.90
C GLY A 519 12.13 -39.14 -59.52
N LEU A 520 11.48 -40.14 -58.93
CA LEU A 520 11.96 -41.19 -58.01
C LEU A 520 12.66 -40.86 -56.66
N ASN A 521 11.99 -41.38 -55.61
CA ASN A 521 12.48 -42.22 -54.50
C ASN A 521 13.33 -41.54 -53.38
N ASP A 522 13.19 -41.84 -52.08
CA ASP A 522 12.34 -42.75 -51.32
C ASP A 522 12.53 -42.49 -49.80
N LEU A 523 11.46 -42.74 -49.03
CA LEU A 523 11.39 -43.38 -47.71
C LEU A 523 12.06 -42.81 -46.42
N PHE A 524 11.20 -42.27 -45.55
CA PHE A 524 10.94 -42.63 -44.13
C PHE A 524 12.08 -43.15 -43.21
N SER A 525 12.25 -42.51 -42.04
CA SER A 525 11.65 -43.00 -40.77
C SER A 525 12.04 -42.14 -39.54
N GLU A 526 11.08 -41.94 -38.65
CA GLU A 526 11.23 -41.31 -37.32
C GLU A 526 11.98 -42.22 -36.34
N LYS A 527 12.76 -41.62 -35.42
CA LYS A 527 12.71 -41.97 -33.98
C LYS A 527 13.48 -40.96 -33.11
N THR A 528 12.77 -40.53 -32.08
CA THR A 528 13.19 -39.71 -30.92
C THR A 528 14.22 -40.40 -30.02
N CYS A 529 15.16 -39.64 -29.45
CA CYS A 529 15.59 -39.72 -28.03
C CYS A 529 16.59 -38.58 -27.69
N ASN A 530 16.24 -37.78 -26.68
CA ASN A 530 17.17 -37.00 -25.83
C ASN A 530 17.68 -37.93 -24.69
N PRO A 531 18.62 -37.57 -23.78
CA PRO A 531 19.42 -36.34 -23.63
C PRO A 531 20.94 -36.59 -23.29
N ASP A 532 21.68 -35.50 -23.05
CA ASP A 532 22.93 -35.39 -22.28
C ASP A 532 24.18 -36.19 -22.70
N SER A 533 25.11 -35.51 -23.38
CA SER A 533 26.52 -35.54 -22.99
C SER A 533 27.22 -34.23 -23.36
N VAL A 534 27.83 -33.63 -22.33
CA VAL A 534 28.77 -32.52 -22.40
C VAL A 534 30.10 -33.07 -22.90
N GLU A 535 30.73 -32.43 -23.88
CA GLU A 535 32.19 -32.28 -23.85
C GLU A 535 32.70 -31.10 -24.68
N ILE A 536 33.66 -30.43 -24.07
CA ILE A 536 34.31 -29.18 -24.43
C ILE A 536 35.43 -29.47 -25.44
N SER A 537 35.66 -28.57 -26.40
CA SER A 537 36.96 -28.46 -27.08
C SER A 537 37.19 -27.03 -27.55
N GLU A 538 38.06 -26.33 -26.83
CA GLU A 538 38.70 -25.07 -27.22
C GLU A 538 39.64 -25.29 -28.41
N LYS A 539 39.68 -24.32 -29.34
CA LYS A 539 40.95 -23.69 -29.79
C LYS A 539 40.73 -22.45 -30.67
N THR A 540 40.93 -21.31 -30.01
CA THR A 540 41.75 -20.14 -30.41
C THR A 540 42.17 -19.93 -31.86
N GLY A 541 42.06 -18.67 -32.32
CA GLY A 541 42.64 -18.24 -33.59
C GLY A 541 42.52 -16.75 -33.97
N ILE A 542 43.13 -15.87 -33.17
CA ILE A 542 43.95 -14.69 -33.58
C ILE A 542 43.27 -13.56 -34.43
N PHE A 543 43.30 -12.34 -33.88
CA PHE A 543 43.56 -11.13 -34.68
C PHE A 543 44.60 -10.24 -33.98
N ARG A 544 45.69 -9.96 -34.70
CA ARG A 544 46.77 -9.02 -34.32
C ARG A 544 46.41 -7.61 -34.79
N LYS A 545 46.78 -6.64 -33.95
CA LYS A 545 46.91 -5.22 -34.26
C LYS A 545 48.14 -4.96 -35.14
N ASN A 546 48.03 -3.96 -36.00
CA ASN A 546 48.92 -2.79 -35.98
C ASN A 546 48.06 -1.55 -35.76
#